data_AF-A0A133ZF13-F1
#
_entry.id   AF-A0A133ZF13-F1
#
_cell.length_a   1.000
_cell.length_b   1.000
_cell.length_c   1.000
_cell.angle_alpha   90.00
_cell.angle_beta   90.00
_cell.angle_gamma   90.00
#
_symmetry.space_group_name_H-M   'P 1'
#
loop_
_entity.id
_entity.type
_entity.pdbx_description
1 polymer ?
#
loop_
_entity_poly.entity_id
_entity_poly.type
_entity_poly.pdbx_seq_one_letter_code
_entity_poly.pdbx_strand_id
1 'polypeptide(L)'
;MYLKKSRRTNGKTQLSVMQDCWDNKARRVRHYTIETLGNLEDLIKTHPDVDTWADSQVKRCEEEFKFPLYKVDICIHPAQRIDRNTSNQKNIGSIIPLSVYAALGIDTNIKNFTHKHKIPLNVSAVLKLLVIDRVCNHYSLCPIWENKELYFIQSMFQEQDISHALDTLVETKEHLCMHINRVMQECKWFDFASIYFNIINFYYETPLNSYDIDGITNNKATKCQCVKMALLSDAHGLPFVYRRFSGDTHNESDLQSALNEMLASEEVSKLYLFPHSQSEISIRWLMRETHQHIDCLTPAYKEENWSDAHVEAYFLASYIDRIIVKTLSLISTLPCSCIIHELTTMTSVCVENKWWILSHRTADSDTLLESVGFADLKHKYLSTAHIKHLCQQASKMKFFNPNTPTD
;
A
#
# COMPACT_ATOMS: atom_id res chain seq x y z
N MET A 1 33.14 -5.39 12.51
CA MET A 1 34.10 -4.55 11.74
C MET A 1 35.16 -4.05 12.70
N TYR A 2 36.24 -3.43 12.23
CA TYR A 2 37.26 -2.87 13.13
C TYR A 2 37.93 -1.64 12.55
N LEU A 3 38.49 -0.82 13.43
CA LEU A 3 39.27 0.35 13.06
C LEU A 3 40.70 -0.07 12.69
N LYS A 4 41.18 0.35 11.52
CA LYS A 4 42.57 0.18 11.10
C LYS A 4 43.27 1.53 10.98
N LYS A 5 44.41 1.63 11.67
CA LYS A 5 45.39 2.74 11.57
C LYS A 5 46.47 2.32 10.57
N SER A 6 46.61 3.05 9.46
CA SER A 6 47.63 2.77 8.43
C SER A 6 48.53 3.98 8.21
N ARG A 7 49.84 3.78 8.27
CA ARG A 7 50.82 4.86 8.06
C ARG A 7 51.09 5.03 6.56
N ARG A 8 50.82 6.22 6.03
CA ARG A 8 51.04 6.56 4.61
C ARG A 8 52.49 7.03 4.39
N THR A 9 52.96 6.97 3.15
CA THR A 9 54.31 7.40 2.72
C THR A 9 54.60 8.87 2.98
N ASN A 10 53.55 9.70 3.11
CA ASN A 10 53.63 11.12 3.47
C ASN A 10 53.74 11.36 5.00
N GLY A 11 53.95 10.31 5.80
CA GLY A 11 54.12 10.39 7.26
C GLY A 11 52.80 10.43 8.04
N LYS A 12 51.67 10.70 7.39
CA LYS A 12 50.36 10.81 8.03
C LYS A 12 49.77 9.44 8.39
N THR A 13 49.07 9.37 9.52
CA THR A 13 48.30 8.16 9.90
C THR A 13 46.86 8.26 9.42
N GLN A 14 46.42 7.34 8.58
CA GLN A 14 45.06 7.27 8.08
C GLN A 14 44.22 6.30 8.93
N LEU A 15 43.01 6.75 9.26
CA LEU A 15 41.96 5.96 9.90
C LEU A 15 40.96 5.45 8.87
N SER A 16 40.71 4.14 8.92
CA SER A 16 39.73 3.47 8.07
C SER A 16 38.97 2.42 8.86
N VAL A 17 37.67 2.28 8.60
CA VAL A 17 36.89 1.13 9.06
C VAL A 17 37.15 -0.02 8.09
N MET A 18 37.47 -1.20 8.61
CA MET A 18 37.76 -2.39 7.83
C MET A 18 36.92 -3.59 8.25
N GLN A 19 36.75 -4.53 7.31
CA GLN A 19 36.08 -5.81 7.54
C GLN A 19 36.88 -6.95 6.93
N ASP A 20 36.93 -8.04 7.68
CA ASP A 20 37.53 -9.30 7.23
C ASP A 20 36.43 -10.19 6.68
N CYS A 21 36.60 -10.74 5.49
CA CYS A 21 35.73 -11.78 4.98
C CYS A 21 36.51 -12.96 4.39
N TRP A 22 35.94 -14.15 4.54
CA TRP A 22 36.53 -15.38 4.07
C TRP A 22 36.22 -15.60 2.58
N ASP A 23 37.24 -15.65 1.74
CA ASP A 23 37.09 -15.94 0.32
C ASP A 23 37.19 -17.45 0.09
N ASN A 24 36.05 -18.10 -0.20
CA ASN A 24 35.98 -19.54 -0.46
C ASN A 24 36.74 -19.97 -1.73
N LYS A 25 36.87 -19.09 -2.74
CA LYS A 25 37.60 -19.41 -3.98
C LYS A 25 39.11 -19.29 -3.76
N ALA A 26 39.57 -18.30 -2.99
CA ALA A 26 40.99 -18.07 -2.72
C ALA A 26 41.51 -18.73 -1.42
N ARG A 27 40.63 -19.36 -0.63
CA ARG A 27 40.92 -19.99 0.68
C ARG A 27 41.77 -19.11 1.62
N ARG A 28 41.45 -17.82 1.69
CA ARG A 28 42.13 -16.86 2.57
C ARG A 28 41.19 -15.75 3.04
N VAL A 29 41.52 -15.16 4.17
CA VAL A 29 40.86 -13.94 4.65
C VAL A 29 41.29 -12.76 3.78
N ARG A 30 40.33 -12.00 3.27
CA ARG A 30 40.56 -10.73 2.58
C ARG A 30 40.07 -9.58 3.45
N HIS A 31 40.84 -8.50 3.49
CA HIS A 31 40.54 -7.29 4.25
C HIS A 31 39.96 -6.23 3.30
N TYR A 32 38.79 -5.69 3.62
CA TYR A 32 38.11 -4.66 2.84
C TYR A 32 38.06 -3.36 3.62
N THR A 33 38.36 -2.25 2.95
CA THR A 33 38.13 -0.91 3.50
C THR A 33 36.70 -0.50 3.21
N ILE A 34 35.95 -0.31 4.29
CA ILE A 34 34.54 0.03 4.29
C ILE A 34 34.36 1.53 4.10
N GLU A 35 35.04 2.31 4.94
CA GLU A 35 34.99 3.76 4.90
C GLU A 35 36.35 4.30 5.34
N THR A 36 36.78 5.40 4.72
CA THR A 36 38.00 6.10 5.10
C THR A 36 37.62 7.35 5.88
N LEU A 37 37.88 7.33 7.19
CA LEU A 37 37.50 8.39 8.12
C LEU A 37 38.38 9.64 7.99
N GLY A 38 39.58 9.50 7.41
CA GLY A 38 40.52 10.60 7.17
C GLY A 38 41.85 10.41 7.89
N ASN A 39 42.64 11.48 8.01
CA ASN A 39 43.92 11.43 8.72
C ASN A 39 43.73 11.74 10.20
N LEU A 40 44.39 10.97 11.06
CA LEU A 40 44.35 11.11 12.52
C LEU A 40 44.76 12.53 12.96
N GLU A 41 45.81 13.11 12.38
CA GLU A 41 46.30 14.45 12.72
C GLU A 41 45.29 15.57 12.42
N ASP A 42 44.44 15.36 11.41
CA ASP A 42 43.41 16.32 11.03
C ASP A 42 42.17 16.13 11.93
N LEU A 43 41.85 14.89 12.30
CA LEU A 43 40.73 14.53 13.18
C LEU A 43 40.93 14.93 14.65
N ILE A 44 42.17 14.91 15.16
CA ILE A 44 42.50 15.40 16.52
C ILE A 44 42.16 16.89 16.69
N LYS A 45 42.15 17.67 15.60
CA LYS A 45 41.82 19.10 15.66
C LYS A 45 40.33 19.37 15.77
N THR A 46 39.50 18.48 15.23
CA THR A 46 38.03 18.65 15.16
C THR A 46 37.29 17.87 16.25
N HIS A 47 37.91 16.83 16.81
CA HIS A 47 37.29 15.97 17.82
C HIS A 47 38.22 15.81 19.04
N PRO A 48 37.78 16.21 20.26
CA PRO A 48 38.57 16.09 21.49
C PRO A 48 38.94 14.66 21.87
N ASP A 49 38.09 13.69 21.50
CA ASP A 49 38.30 12.26 21.70
C ASP A 49 38.05 11.50 20.38
N VAL A 50 39.12 11.34 19.61
CA VAL A 50 39.06 10.71 18.28
C VAL A 50 38.80 9.21 18.37
N ASP A 51 39.25 8.53 19.41
CA ASP A 51 39.06 7.09 19.53
C ASP A 51 37.59 6.77 19.86
N THR A 52 36.96 7.50 20.79
CA THR A 52 35.51 7.36 21.06
C THR A 52 34.65 7.75 19.86
N TRP A 53 35.03 8.82 19.14
CA TRP A 53 34.35 9.19 17.90
C TRP A 53 34.52 8.11 16.81
N ALA A 54 35.72 7.57 16.62
CA ALA A 54 35.98 6.53 15.63
C ALA A 54 35.23 5.23 15.96
N ASP A 55 35.12 4.86 17.23
CA ASP A 55 34.32 3.71 17.66
C ASP A 55 32.82 3.93 17.40
N SER A 56 32.31 5.17 17.56
CA SER A 56 30.95 5.51 17.17
C SER A 56 30.71 5.37 15.66
N GLN A 57 31.72 5.70 14.84
CA GLN A 57 31.67 5.49 13.39
C GLN A 57 31.72 4.00 13.03
N VAL A 58 32.52 3.19 13.74
CA VAL A 58 32.52 1.73 13.55
C VAL A 58 31.15 1.14 13.89
N LYS A 59 30.50 1.58 14.97
CA LYS A 59 29.13 1.13 15.32
C LYS A 59 28.08 1.58 14.30
N ARG A 60 28.13 2.85 13.86
CA ARG A 60 27.27 3.35 12.77
C ARG A 60 27.43 2.49 11.52
N CYS A 61 28.68 2.23 11.13
CA CYS A 61 28.97 1.31 10.04
C CYS A 61 28.37 -0.06 10.36
N GLU A 62 28.66 -0.71 11.49
CA GLU A 62 28.11 -2.05 11.82
C GLU A 62 26.57 -2.12 11.76
N GLU A 63 25.87 -1.05 12.14
CA GLU A 63 24.42 -0.93 12.03
C GLU A 63 23.96 -0.79 10.57
N GLU A 64 24.63 0.04 9.76
CA GLU A 64 24.44 0.13 8.31
C GLU A 64 24.87 -1.19 7.58
N PHE A 65 25.83 -1.94 8.14
CA PHE A 65 26.44 -3.17 7.61
C PHE A 65 25.76 -4.47 8.03
N LYS A 66 24.60 -4.39 8.70
CA LYS A 66 23.68 -5.52 8.79
C LYS A 66 23.22 -6.00 7.40
N PHE A 67 23.41 -5.19 6.35
CA PHE A 67 23.33 -5.61 4.95
C PHE A 67 24.60 -6.36 4.52
N PRO A 68 24.52 -7.64 4.09
CA PRO A 68 25.72 -8.36 3.74
C PRO A 68 26.28 -7.90 2.39
N LEU A 69 27.52 -7.38 2.40
CA LEU A 69 28.38 -7.11 1.24
C LEU A 69 28.83 -8.40 0.52
N TYR A 70 27.94 -9.37 0.27
CA TYR A 70 28.29 -10.45 -0.65
C TYR A 70 28.25 -9.88 -2.07
N LYS A 71 29.40 -9.89 -2.75
CA LYS A 71 29.42 -9.70 -4.20
C LYS A 71 28.63 -10.85 -4.83
N VAL A 72 27.44 -10.53 -5.34
CA VAL A 72 26.64 -11.47 -6.13
C VAL A 72 27.07 -11.28 -7.57
N ASP A 73 27.78 -12.26 -8.12
CA ASP A 73 28.03 -12.34 -9.55
C ASP A 73 26.73 -12.81 -10.21
N ILE A 74 26.04 -11.90 -10.92
CA ILE A 74 24.86 -12.23 -11.73
C ILE A 74 25.36 -12.54 -13.14
N CYS A 75 25.04 -13.73 -13.67
CA CYS A 75 25.40 -14.10 -15.03
C CYS A 75 24.21 -13.88 -15.96
N ILE A 76 24.31 -12.95 -16.90
CA ILE A 76 23.28 -12.72 -17.92
C ILE A 76 23.81 -13.24 -19.25
N HIS A 77 23.24 -14.33 -19.75
CA HIS A 77 23.62 -14.86 -21.06
C HIS A 77 22.74 -14.22 -22.16
N PRO A 78 23.28 -13.58 -23.21
CA PRO A 78 22.47 -12.91 -24.23
C PRO A 78 21.46 -13.82 -24.95
N ALA A 79 21.72 -15.13 -25.02
CA ALA A 79 20.80 -16.11 -25.60
C ALA A 79 19.76 -16.67 -24.60
N GLN A 80 19.84 -16.29 -23.32
CA GLN A 80 18.84 -16.66 -22.32
C GLN A 80 17.51 -16.02 -22.70
N ARG A 81 16.49 -16.86 -22.90
CA ARG A 81 15.14 -16.39 -23.25
C ARG A 81 14.39 -16.02 -21.98
N ILE A 82 13.62 -14.94 -22.07
CA ILE A 82 12.63 -14.58 -21.05
C ILE A 82 11.51 -15.61 -21.13
N ASP A 83 11.24 -16.29 -20.03
CA ASP A 83 10.04 -17.11 -19.92
C ASP A 83 8.83 -16.18 -19.85
N ARG A 84 7.90 -16.34 -20.80
CA ARG A 84 6.70 -15.50 -20.89
C ARG A 84 5.67 -15.83 -19.81
N ASN A 85 5.79 -16.99 -19.18
CA ASN A 85 4.82 -17.49 -18.21
C ASN A 85 5.20 -17.16 -16.76
N THR A 86 6.35 -16.54 -16.53
CA THR A 86 6.80 -16.16 -15.19
C THR A 86 7.03 -14.66 -15.09
N SER A 87 6.31 -14.00 -14.19
CA SER A 87 6.64 -12.64 -13.79
C SER A 87 7.68 -12.69 -12.69
N ASN A 88 8.88 -12.19 -12.97
CA ASN A 88 9.88 -11.93 -11.96
C ASN A 88 9.71 -10.56 -11.31
N GLN A 89 8.67 -9.79 -11.68
CA GLN A 89 8.41 -8.46 -11.14
C GLN A 89 7.37 -8.51 -10.02
N LYS A 90 7.62 -7.75 -8.95
CA LYS A 90 6.66 -7.50 -7.87
C LYS A 90 6.63 -6.02 -7.50
N ASN A 91 5.47 -5.52 -7.05
CA ASN A 91 5.32 -4.19 -6.49
C ASN A 91 5.83 -4.20 -5.04
N ILE A 92 7.00 -3.59 -4.79
CA ILE A 92 7.59 -3.46 -3.46
C ILE A 92 6.93 -2.34 -2.65
N GLY A 93 6.39 -1.32 -3.35
CA GLY A 93 5.63 -0.22 -2.74
C GLY A 93 4.46 -0.71 -1.89
N SER A 94 3.86 -1.85 -2.25
CA SER A 94 2.76 -2.49 -1.52
C SER A 94 3.02 -2.77 -0.04
N ILE A 95 4.28 -2.84 0.40
CA ILE A 95 4.64 -2.98 1.83
C ILE A 95 4.14 -1.78 2.66
N ILE A 96 4.13 -0.59 2.06
CA ILE A 96 3.69 0.65 2.70
C ILE A 96 2.19 0.61 3.04
N PRO A 97 1.24 0.44 2.09
CA PRO A 97 -0.17 0.31 2.43
C PRO A 97 -0.48 -0.95 3.25
N LEU A 98 0.30 -2.04 3.10
CA LEU A 98 0.18 -3.22 3.97
C LEU A 98 0.44 -2.89 5.45
N SER A 99 1.33 -1.95 5.73
CA SER A 99 1.64 -1.53 7.10
C SER A 99 0.46 -0.79 7.74
N VAL A 100 -0.19 0.12 7.01
CA VAL A 100 -1.40 0.82 7.46
C VAL A 100 -2.57 -0.16 7.60
N TYR A 101 -2.74 -1.06 6.63
CA TYR A 101 -3.76 -2.12 6.68
C TYR A 101 -3.62 -3.00 7.94
N ALA A 102 -2.39 -3.39 8.29
CA ALA A 102 -2.11 -4.16 9.48
C ALA A 102 -2.37 -3.34 10.76
N ALA A 103 -1.96 -2.07 10.76
CA ALA A 103 -2.15 -1.16 11.87
C ALA A 103 -3.64 -0.89 12.18
N LEU A 104 -4.51 -0.86 11.16
CA LEU A 104 -5.97 -0.80 11.30
C LEU A 104 -6.60 -2.07 11.88
N GLY A 105 -5.84 -3.16 12.08
CA GLY A 105 -6.35 -4.39 12.70
C GLY A 105 -7.28 -5.23 11.83
N ILE A 106 -7.41 -4.90 10.53
CA ILE A 106 -8.36 -5.51 9.60
C ILE A 106 -8.17 -7.03 9.51
N ASP A 107 -6.91 -7.46 9.41
CA ASP A 107 -6.52 -8.87 9.31
C ASP A 107 -7.03 -9.68 10.51
N THR A 108 -6.85 -9.14 11.71
CA THR A 108 -7.26 -9.79 12.97
C THR A 108 -8.78 -9.78 13.09
N ASN A 109 -9.44 -8.69 12.70
CA ASN A 109 -10.90 -8.57 12.74
C ASN A 109 -11.57 -9.65 11.88
N ILE A 110 -11.15 -9.77 10.62
CA ILE A 110 -11.71 -10.76 9.68
C ILE A 110 -11.39 -12.19 10.12
N LYS A 111 -10.16 -12.48 10.59
CA LYS A 111 -9.81 -13.82 11.09
C LYS A 111 -10.65 -14.22 12.31
N ASN A 112 -10.93 -13.28 13.21
CA ASN A 112 -11.79 -13.54 14.36
C ASN A 112 -13.23 -13.82 13.94
N PHE A 113 -13.74 -13.09 12.95
CA PHE A 113 -15.06 -13.32 12.37
C PHE A 113 -15.14 -14.70 11.72
N THR A 114 -14.23 -15.03 10.80
CA THR A 114 -14.25 -16.32 10.10
C THR A 114 -14.08 -17.49 11.05
N HIS A 115 -13.20 -17.38 12.06
CA HIS A 115 -13.03 -18.41 13.08
C HIS A 115 -14.31 -18.62 13.92
N LYS A 116 -14.95 -17.53 14.37
CA LYS A 116 -16.21 -17.60 15.13
C LYS A 116 -17.33 -18.28 14.34
N HIS A 117 -17.40 -18.00 13.04
CA HIS A 117 -18.41 -18.55 12.13
C HIS A 117 -17.98 -19.88 11.48
N LYS A 118 -16.82 -20.44 11.85
CA LYS A 118 -16.27 -21.70 11.32
C LYS A 118 -16.14 -21.72 9.79
N ILE A 119 -15.83 -20.57 9.20
CA ILE A 119 -15.63 -20.42 7.76
C ILE A 119 -14.22 -20.93 7.42
N PRO A 120 -14.07 -21.99 6.59
CA PRO A 120 -12.77 -22.62 6.32
C PRO A 120 -11.90 -21.82 5.34
N LEU A 121 -12.42 -20.73 4.78
CA LEU A 121 -11.78 -19.90 3.76
C LEU A 121 -10.90 -18.80 4.37
N ASN A 122 -9.80 -18.48 3.69
CA ASN A 122 -8.91 -17.38 4.09
C ASN A 122 -9.40 -16.03 3.54
N VAL A 123 -10.57 -15.58 4.02
CA VAL A 123 -11.21 -14.32 3.61
C VAL A 123 -10.31 -13.10 3.86
N SER A 124 -9.49 -13.13 4.91
CA SER A 124 -8.51 -12.07 5.21
C SER A 124 -7.46 -11.91 4.11
N ALA A 125 -6.99 -13.01 3.51
CA ALA A 125 -6.05 -12.93 2.38
C ALA A 125 -6.70 -12.35 1.12
N VAL A 126 -7.98 -12.69 0.86
CA VAL A 126 -8.74 -12.14 -0.28
C VAL A 126 -8.96 -10.64 -0.11
N LEU A 127 -9.46 -10.18 1.05
CA LEU A 127 -9.66 -8.76 1.31
C LEU A 127 -8.36 -7.96 1.23
N LYS A 128 -7.27 -8.51 1.79
CA LYS A 128 -5.95 -7.88 1.71
C LYS A 128 -5.49 -7.73 0.27
N LEU A 129 -5.67 -8.75 -0.57
CA LEU A 129 -5.35 -8.64 -1.99
C LEU A 129 -6.22 -7.57 -2.67
N LEU A 130 -7.53 -7.56 -2.44
CA LEU A 130 -8.46 -6.58 -3.01
C LEU A 130 -8.04 -5.14 -2.67
N VAL A 131 -7.74 -4.87 -1.40
CA VAL A 131 -7.37 -3.53 -0.94
C VAL A 131 -6.01 -3.10 -1.49
N ILE A 132 -5.01 -3.97 -1.41
CA ILE A 132 -3.65 -3.62 -1.85
C ILE A 132 -3.57 -3.50 -3.37
N ASP A 133 -4.26 -4.37 -4.11
CA ASP A 133 -4.35 -4.24 -5.56
C ASP A 133 -5.02 -2.92 -5.93
N ARG A 134 -6.08 -2.54 -5.22
CA ARG A 134 -6.75 -1.26 -5.44
C ARG A 134 -5.83 -0.06 -5.20
N VAL A 135 -5.03 -0.07 -4.14
CA VAL A 135 -4.09 1.02 -3.83
C VAL A 135 -2.94 1.10 -4.84
N CYS A 136 -2.34 -0.06 -5.17
CA CYS A 136 -1.13 -0.14 -6.00
C CYS A 136 -1.40 -0.26 -7.51
N ASN A 137 -2.65 -0.49 -7.89
CA ASN A 137 -3.08 -0.74 -9.26
C ASN A 137 -4.48 -0.16 -9.52
N HIS A 138 -4.66 1.11 -9.12
CA HIS A 138 -5.93 1.87 -9.12
C HIS A 138 -6.72 1.81 -10.44
N TYR A 139 -6.06 1.52 -11.57
CA TYR A 139 -6.62 1.56 -12.93
C TYR A 139 -6.75 0.20 -13.62
N SER A 140 -6.30 -0.89 -13.01
CA SER A 140 -6.31 -2.18 -13.72
C SER A 140 -7.71 -2.76 -13.81
N LEU A 141 -8.05 -3.16 -15.03
CA LEU A 141 -9.26 -3.89 -15.38
C LEU A 141 -9.03 -5.41 -15.34
N CYS A 142 -7.85 -5.87 -14.90
CA CYS A 142 -7.53 -7.29 -14.80
C CYS A 142 -8.23 -7.92 -13.60
N PRO A 143 -8.64 -9.20 -13.71
CA PRO A 143 -9.08 -9.99 -12.57
C PRO A 143 -8.05 -9.92 -11.43
N ILE A 144 -8.52 -9.58 -10.23
CA ILE A 144 -7.69 -9.52 -9.00
C ILE A 144 -6.88 -10.80 -8.82
N TRP A 145 -7.41 -11.93 -9.27
CA TRP A 145 -6.74 -13.23 -9.29
C TRP A 145 -5.41 -13.23 -10.06
N GLU A 146 -5.34 -12.56 -11.22
CA GLU A 146 -4.13 -12.46 -12.04
C GLU A 146 -3.03 -11.65 -11.32
N ASN A 147 -3.44 -10.69 -10.49
CA ASN A 147 -2.54 -9.80 -9.77
C ASN A 147 -2.01 -10.40 -8.45
N LYS A 148 -2.48 -11.58 -8.02
CA LYS A 148 -2.10 -12.18 -6.72
C LYS A 148 -0.59 -12.38 -6.54
N GLU A 149 0.13 -12.55 -7.65
CA GLU A 149 1.58 -12.75 -7.64
C GLU A 149 2.38 -11.44 -7.72
N LEU A 150 1.73 -10.31 -8.03
CA LEU A 150 2.38 -8.99 -8.12
C LEU A 150 2.83 -8.46 -6.75
N TYR A 151 2.17 -8.89 -5.67
CA TYR A 151 2.44 -8.37 -4.33
C TYR A 151 3.20 -9.36 -3.45
N PHE A 152 3.74 -8.86 -2.33
CA PHE A 152 4.34 -9.68 -1.28
C PHE A 152 3.29 -10.18 -0.27
N ILE A 153 2.14 -10.63 -0.79
CA ILE A 153 1.02 -11.19 -0.02
C ILE A 153 1.03 -12.70 -0.17
N GLN A 154 0.79 -13.42 0.93
CA GLN A 154 0.62 -14.87 0.88
C GLN A 154 -0.81 -15.21 0.42
N SER A 155 -0.96 -15.48 -0.87
CA SER A 155 -2.23 -15.77 -1.53
C SER A 155 -2.50 -17.27 -1.58
N MET A 156 -2.75 -17.90 -0.42
CA MET A 156 -3.07 -19.33 -0.30
C MET A 156 -4.58 -19.56 -0.50
N PHE A 157 -5.11 -19.21 -1.66
CA PHE A 157 -6.50 -19.44 -2.05
C PHE A 157 -6.59 -19.71 -3.55
N GLN A 158 -7.65 -20.39 -3.98
CA GLN A 158 -8.00 -20.68 -5.37
C GLN A 158 -8.97 -19.64 -5.92
N GLU A 159 -9.16 -19.60 -7.23
CA GLU A 159 -10.13 -18.70 -7.88
C GLU A 159 -11.56 -18.91 -7.33
N GLN A 160 -11.95 -20.17 -7.12
CA GLN A 160 -13.25 -20.54 -6.55
C GLN A 160 -13.45 -20.04 -5.12
N ASP A 161 -12.37 -19.84 -4.36
CA ASP A 161 -12.43 -19.32 -3.00
C ASP A 161 -12.75 -17.82 -2.99
N ILE A 162 -12.51 -17.10 -4.10
CA ILE A 162 -12.79 -15.67 -4.21
C ILE A 162 -14.28 -15.43 -4.05
N SER A 163 -15.12 -16.07 -4.87
CA SER A 163 -16.58 -15.83 -4.86
C SER A 163 -17.20 -16.02 -3.46
N HIS A 164 -16.84 -17.10 -2.78
CA HIS A 164 -17.32 -17.36 -1.41
C HIS A 164 -16.74 -16.38 -0.38
N ALA A 165 -15.50 -15.94 -0.56
CA ALA A 165 -14.93 -14.89 0.27
C ALA A 165 -15.65 -13.55 0.05
N LEU A 166 -16.06 -13.21 -1.18
CA LEU A 166 -16.82 -12.00 -1.46
C LEU A 166 -18.17 -12.00 -0.74
N ASP A 167 -18.90 -13.12 -0.76
CA ASP A 167 -20.16 -13.26 -0.01
C ASP A 167 -19.93 -13.06 1.50
N THR A 168 -18.88 -13.68 2.04
CA THR A 168 -18.50 -13.50 3.45
C THR A 168 -18.13 -12.04 3.77
N LEU A 169 -17.50 -11.33 2.83
CA LEU A 169 -17.15 -9.93 2.98
C LEU A 169 -18.38 -9.02 3.07
N VAL A 170 -19.44 -9.33 2.30
CA VAL A 170 -20.72 -8.63 2.41
C VAL A 170 -21.31 -8.79 3.80
N GLU A 171 -21.31 -10.00 4.35
CA GLU A 171 -21.87 -10.29 5.68
C GLU A 171 -21.11 -9.60 6.83
N THR A 172 -19.80 -9.42 6.68
CA THR A 172 -18.95 -8.82 7.74
C THR A 172 -18.72 -7.32 7.55
N LYS A 173 -19.21 -6.68 6.47
CA LYS A 173 -18.81 -5.31 6.13
C LYS A 173 -19.14 -4.31 7.24
N GLU A 174 -20.32 -4.35 7.83
CA GLU A 174 -20.73 -3.39 8.87
C GLU A 174 -19.83 -3.55 10.10
N HIS A 175 -19.56 -4.81 10.49
CA HIS A 175 -18.66 -5.12 11.59
C HIS A 175 -17.25 -4.60 11.34
N LEU A 176 -16.75 -4.76 10.11
CA LEU A 176 -15.42 -4.29 9.75
C LEU A 176 -15.35 -2.74 9.72
N CYS A 177 -16.32 -2.06 9.12
CA CYS A 177 -16.38 -0.59 9.11
C CYS A 177 -16.44 -0.02 10.53
N MET A 178 -17.29 -0.59 11.40
CA MET A 178 -17.34 -0.20 12.82
C MET A 178 -16.00 -0.40 13.53
N HIS A 179 -15.30 -1.50 13.24
CA HIS A 179 -13.97 -1.75 13.81
C HIS A 179 -12.95 -0.69 13.37
N ILE A 180 -12.88 -0.42 12.06
CA ILE A 180 -11.96 0.58 11.51
C ILE A 180 -12.26 1.96 12.11
N ASN A 181 -13.53 2.37 12.13
CA ASN A 181 -13.94 3.63 12.74
C ASN A 181 -13.54 3.73 14.21
N ARG A 182 -13.76 2.67 14.98
CA ARG A 182 -13.36 2.63 16.39
C ARG A 182 -11.86 2.82 16.55
N VAL A 183 -11.04 2.11 15.77
CA VAL A 183 -9.57 2.24 15.81
C VAL A 183 -9.13 3.66 15.45
N MET A 184 -9.72 4.24 14.41
CA MET A 184 -9.45 5.61 13.97
C MET A 184 -9.83 6.66 15.04
N GLN A 185 -10.99 6.48 15.69
CA GLN A 185 -11.47 7.34 16.79
C GLN A 185 -10.60 7.22 18.04
N GLU A 186 -10.28 6.00 18.48
CA GLU A 186 -9.41 5.72 19.63
C GLU A 186 -8.02 6.36 19.44
N CYS A 187 -7.53 6.37 18.20
CA CYS A 187 -6.27 7.00 17.83
C CYS A 187 -6.37 8.49 17.46
N LYS A 188 -7.56 9.11 17.59
CA LYS A 188 -7.80 10.55 17.31
C LYS A 188 -7.39 11.00 15.90
N TRP A 189 -7.68 10.18 14.89
CA TRP A 189 -7.45 10.55 13.49
C TRP A 189 -8.53 11.42 12.89
N PHE A 190 -9.77 11.26 13.34
CA PHE A 190 -10.88 12.01 12.77
C PHE A 190 -10.95 13.43 13.31
N ASP A 191 -11.26 14.36 12.40
CA ASP A 191 -11.67 15.73 12.71
C ASP A 191 -13.09 15.98 12.20
N PHE A 192 -14.07 15.88 13.09
CA PHE A 192 -15.49 16.11 12.77
C PHE A 192 -15.89 17.60 12.78
N ALA A 193 -14.94 18.55 12.77
CA ALA A 193 -15.25 19.98 12.64
C ALA A 193 -16.04 20.29 11.36
N SER A 194 -15.88 19.48 10.32
CA SER A 194 -16.60 19.55 9.06
C SER A 194 -16.83 18.14 8.51
N ILE A 195 -18.03 17.87 7.98
CA ILE A 195 -18.36 16.60 7.33
C ILE A 195 -18.63 16.85 5.86
N TYR A 196 -18.03 16.06 4.99
CA TYR A 196 -18.24 16.09 3.55
C TYR A 196 -19.05 14.88 3.10
N PHE A 197 -20.09 15.14 2.31
CA PHE A 197 -20.89 14.11 1.66
C PHE A 197 -20.59 14.06 0.16
N ASN A 198 -20.11 12.91 -0.30
CA ASN A 198 -19.77 12.64 -1.69
C ASN A 198 -20.54 11.43 -2.23
N ILE A 199 -20.86 11.45 -3.54
CA ILE A 199 -21.43 10.33 -4.26
C ILE A 199 -20.49 9.93 -5.39
N ILE A 200 -20.13 8.67 -5.45
CA ILE A 200 -19.29 8.09 -6.50
C ILE A 200 -20.14 7.14 -7.34
N ASN A 201 -20.16 7.31 -8.66
CA ASN A 201 -20.90 6.45 -9.57
C ASN A 201 -19.99 5.34 -10.13
N PHE A 202 -20.47 4.11 -10.12
CA PHE A 202 -19.79 2.93 -10.66
C PHE A 202 -20.66 2.33 -11.77
N TYR A 203 -20.11 2.17 -12.98
CA TYR A 203 -20.86 1.80 -14.17
C TYR A 203 -20.44 0.45 -14.74
N TYR A 204 -20.96 -0.69 -14.34
CA TYR A 204 -20.49 -1.98 -14.90
C TYR A 204 -21.47 -2.56 -15.92
N GLU A 205 -20.96 -3.42 -16.80
CA GLU A 205 -21.78 -4.15 -17.77
C GLU A 205 -22.13 -5.54 -17.22
N THR A 206 -23.42 -5.88 -17.25
CA THR A 206 -23.89 -7.26 -17.04
C THR A 206 -24.35 -7.86 -18.36
N PRO A 207 -24.04 -9.12 -18.69
CA PRO A 207 -24.67 -9.79 -19.82
C PRO A 207 -26.17 -9.82 -19.61
N LEU A 208 -26.95 -9.55 -20.66
CA LEU A 208 -28.35 -9.94 -20.62
C LEU A 208 -28.41 -11.47 -20.61
N ASN A 209 -28.99 -12.06 -19.57
CA ASN A 209 -29.54 -13.40 -19.68
C ASN A 209 -30.64 -13.33 -20.74
N SER A 210 -30.35 -13.77 -21.96
CA SER A 210 -31.33 -13.84 -23.04
C SER A 210 -32.32 -14.97 -22.78
N TYR A 211 -33.28 -14.72 -21.91
CA TYR A 211 -34.61 -15.30 -22.03
C TYR A 211 -35.58 -14.14 -22.25
N ASP A 212 -35.36 -13.40 -23.34
CA ASP A 212 -36.33 -12.42 -23.80
C ASP A 212 -37.39 -13.15 -24.63
N ILE A 213 -38.64 -12.74 -24.41
CA ILE A 213 -39.87 -13.50 -24.60
C ILE A 213 -40.26 -13.65 -26.08
N ASP A 214 -39.43 -13.15 -27.00
CA ASP A 214 -39.75 -13.04 -28.44
C ASP A 214 -38.75 -13.74 -29.39
N GLY A 215 -37.90 -14.64 -28.90
CA GLY A 215 -37.16 -15.57 -29.78
C GLY A 215 -36.13 -14.92 -30.74
N ILE A 216 -35.71 -13.68 -30.50
CA ILE A 216 -34.61 -13.03 -31.24
C ILE A 216 -33.34 -13.10 -30.39
N THR A 217 -32.46 -14.05 -30.72
CA THR A 217 -31.15 -14.21 -30.08
C THR A 217 -30.17 -13.12 -30.55
N ASN A 218 -30.02 -12.05 -29.78
CA ASN A 218 -28.86 -11.17 -29.87
C ASN A 218 -27.82 -11.61 -28.84
N ASN A 219 -26.90 -12.50 -29.23
CA ASN A 219 -25.87 -13.13 -28.37
C ASN A 219 -24.80 -12.16 -27.77
N LYS A 220 -25.05 -10.84 -27.74
CA LYS A 220 -24.09 -9.82 -27.27
C LYS A 220 -24.75 -8.59 -26.61
N ALA A 221 -26.01 -8.67 -26.19
CA ALA A 221 -26.62 -7.54 -25.49
C ALA A 221 -26.07 -7.47 -24.05
N THR A 222 -25.37 -6.39 -23.70
CA THR A 222 -25.01 -6.06 -22.32
C THR A 222 -25.89 -4.91 -21.81
N LYS A 223 -26.26 -4.94 -20.52
CA LYS A 223 -26.94 -3.83 -19.84
C LYS A 223 -25.90 -3.09 -19.02
N CYS A 224 -25.72 -1.80 -19.30
CA CYS A 224 -24.96 -0.91 -18.42
C CYS A 224 -25.77 -0.69 -17.13
N GLN A 225 -25.24 -1.15 -16.01
CA GLN A 225 -25.78 -0.88 -14.68
C GLN A 225 -24.96 0.22 -14.04
N CYS A 226 -25.64 1.14 -13.35
CA CYS A 226 -25.00 2.12 -12.49
C CYS A 226 -25.29 1.75 -11.05
N VAL A 227 -24.30 1.87 -10.18
CA VAL A 227 -24.44 1.74 -8.73
C VAL A 227 -23.68 2.90 -8.10
N LYS A 228 -24.21 3.49 -7.04
CA LYS A 228 -23.63 4.67 -6.39
C LYS A 228 -23.11 4.32 -5.01
N MET A 229 -21.95 4.86 -4.64
CA MET A 229 -21.42 4.86 -3.29
C MET A 229 -21.60 6.25 -2.70
N ALA A 230 -22.46 6.38 -1.69
CA ALA A 230 -22.43 7.56 -0.83
C ALA A 230 -21.32 7.38 0.20
N LEU A 231 -20.55 8.43 0.45
CA LEU A 231 -19.40 8.44 1.33
C LEU A 231 -19.43 9.70 2.20
N LEU A 232 -19.36 9.50 3.51
CA LEU A 232 -19.13 10.58 4.46
C LEU A 232 -17.66 10.59 4.88
N SER A 233 -17.06 11.76 4.84
CA SER A 233 -15.67 12.00 5.22
C SER A 233 -15.54 13.18 6.18
N ASP A 234 -14.54 13.13 7.05
CA ASP A 234 -14.25 14.17 8.04
C ASP A 234 -13.57 15.40 7.39
N ALA A 235 -13.15 16.38 8.20
CA ALA A 235 -12.53 17.61 7.73
C ALA A 235 -11.19 17.38 7.00
N HIS A 236 -10.50 16.29 7.32
CA HIS A 236 -9.30 15.88 6.61
C HIS A 236 -9.64 15.21 5.28
N GLY A 237 -10.80 14.58 5.14
CA GLY A 237 -11.18 13.74 4.00
C GLY A 237 -11.00 12.25 4.27
N LEU A 238 -10.88 11.84 5.54
CA LEU A 238 -10.92 10.44 5.96
C LEU A 238 -12.36 9.95 5.95
N PRO A 239 -12.68 8.90 5.18
CA PRO A 239 -14.04 8.38 5.17
C PRO A 239 -14.33 7.62 6.46
N PHE A 240 -15.53 7.82 7.01
CA PHE A 240 -15.98 7.13 8.21
C PHE A 240 -17.28 6.34 7.98
N VAL A 241 -18.09 6.67 6.97
CA VAL A 241 -19.26 5.85 6.60
C VAL A 241 -19.39 5.79 5.08
N TYR A 242 -19.70 4.60 4.55
CA TYR A 242 -20.13 4.45 3.16
C TYR A 242 -21.44 3.67 3.06
N ARG A 243 -22.20 3.91 1.99
CA ARG A 243 -23.40 3.13 1.65
C ARG A 243 -23.57 3.00 0.15
N ARG A 244 -24.06 1.84 -0.27
CA ARG A 244 -24.36 1.52 -1.68
C ARG A 244 -25.83 1.84 -2.01
N PHE A 245 -26.05 2.38 -3.21
CA PHE A 245 -27.37 2.67 -3.78
C PHE A 245 -27.47 2.16 -5.21
N SER A 246 -28.67 1.80 -5.65
CA SER A 246 -28.94 1.55 -7.06
C SER A 246 -28.72 2.83 -7.87
N GLY A 247 -28.15 2.73 -9.08
CA GLY A 247 -27.93 3.88 -9.95
C GLY A 247 -29.21 4.60 -10.36
N ASP A 248 -30.31 3.86 -10.40
CA ASP A 248 -31.64 4.34 -10.79
C ASP A 248 -32.28 5.26 -9.73
N THR A 249 -31.72 5.34 -8.50
CA THR A 249 -32.16 6.32 -7.51
C THR A 249 -31.71 7.71 -7.95
N HIS A 250 -32.54 8.35 -8.77
CA HIS A 250 -32.40 9.74 -9.22
C HIS A 250 -33.03 10.74 -8.26
N ASN A 251 -33.72 10.27 -7.21
CA ASN A 251 -34.51 11.14 -6.35
C ASN A 251 -33.65 11.71 -5.21
N GLU A 252 -33.67 13.03 -5.08
CA GLU A 252 -33.06 13.77 -3.97
C GLU A 252 -33.55 13.28 -2.59
N SER A 253 -34.79 12.75 -2.52
CA SER A 253 -35.36 12.14 -1.32
C SER A 253 -34.58 10.91 -0.83
N ASP A 254 -34.09 10.08 -1.75
CA ASP A 254 -33.39 8.84 -1.39
C ASP A 254 -32.00 9.16 -0.85
N LEU A 255 -31.34 10.16 -1.45
CA LEU A 255 -30.06 10.70 -0.97
C LEU A 255 -30.21 11.40 0.38
N GLN A 256 -31.31 12.12 0.60
CA GLN A 256 -31.59 12.75 1.88
C GLN A 256 -31.89 11.72 2.97
N SER A 257 -32.68 10.67 2.66
CA SER A 257 -32.93 9.56 3.60
C SER A 257 -31.63 8.85 3.95
N ALA A 258 -30.81 8.54 2.95
CA ALA A 258 -29.49 7.95 3.11
C ALA A 258 -28.60 8.76 4.04
N LEU A 259 -28.51 10.06 3.78
CA LEU A 259 -27.72 10.99 4.58
C LEU A 259 -28.24 11.04 6.03
N ASN A 260 -29.55 11.14 6.23
CA ASN A 260 -30.16 11.15 7.56
C ASN A 260 -29.88 9.86 8.34
N GLU A 261 -29.95 8.70 7.68
CA GLU A 261 -29.61 7.42 8.29
C GLU A 261 -28.11 7.32 8.62
N MET A 262 -27.23 7.79 7.72
CA MET A 262 -25.78 7.78 7.93
C MET A 262 -25.34 8.76 9.02
N LEU A 263 -26.10 9.84 9.24
CA LEU A 263 -25.85 10.85 10.28
C LEU A 263 -26.61 10.58 11.58
N ALA A 264 -27.47 9.55 11.63
CA ALA A 264 -28.32 9.29 12.79
C ALA A 264 -27.53 9.02 14.09
N SER A 265 -26.25 8.65 14.00
CA SER A 265 -25.39 8.38 15.16
C SER A 265 -24.40 9.49 15.50
N GLU A 266 -24.33 10.59 14.74
CA GLU A 266 -23.20 11.55 14.81
C GLU A 266 -23.64 12.98 15.17
N GLU A 267 -22.94 13.61 16.12
CA GLU A 267 -23.10 15.05 16.42
C GLU A 267 -22.33 15.88 15.38
N VAL A 268 -23.04 16.42 14.39
CA VAL A 268 -22.43 17.17 13.29
C VAL A 268 -22.41 18.67 13.58
N SER A 269 -21.22 19.26 13.66
CA SER A 269 -21.06 20.72 13.82
C SER A 269 -21.33 21.48 12.52
N LYS A 270 -20.85 20.96 11.37
CA LYS A 270 -21.04 21.53 10.03
C LYS A 270 -21.08 20.43 8.98
N LEU A 271 -22.09 20.48 8.10
CA LEU A 271 -22.25 19.53 6.99
C LEU A 271 -22.11 20.25 5.64
N TYR A 272 -21.22 19.76 4.79
CA TYR A 272 -21.02 20.22 3.43
C TYR A 272 -21.54 19.17 2.45
N LEU A 273 -22.54 19.56 1.65
CA LEU A 273 -23.12 18.75 0.60
C LEU A 273 -22.51 19.13 -0.74
N PHE A 274 -22.01 18.15 -1.49
CA PHE A 274 -21.61 18.33 -2.88
C PHE A 274 -22.60 17.59 -3.80
N PRO A 275 -23.79 18.17 -4.07
CA PRO A 275 -24.71 17.58 -5.03
C PRO A 275 -24.12 17.65 -6.44
N HIS A 276 -24.35 16.60 -7.21
CA HIS A 276 -23.84 16.45 -8.58
C HIS A 276 -24.46 17.45 -9.59
N SER A 277 -25.42 18.28 -9.17
CA SER A 277 -26.14 19.21 -10.03
C SER A 277 -25.61 20.64 -9.87
N GLN A 278 -25.13 21.20 -10.99
CA GLN A 278 -24.73 22.61 -11.18
C GLN A 278 -23.31 23.01 -10.75
N SER A 279 -22.30 22.29 -11.26
CA SER A 279 -21.15 22.89 -11.96
C SER A 279 -20.04 21.86 -12.07
N GLU A 280 -20.05 21.14 -13.18
CA GLU A 280 -18.95 20.27 -13.63
C GLU A 280 -17.58 21.00 -13.64
N ILE A 281 -17.61 22.34 -13.65
CA ILE A 281 -16.45 23.23 -13.67
C ILE A 281 -15.91 23.55 -12.26
N SER A 282 -16.73 23.58 -11.20
CA SER A 282 -16.25 23.91 -9.83
C SER A 282 -15.75 22.66 -9.09
N ILE A 283 -16.40 21.51 -9.29
CA ILE A 283 -15.97 20.22 -8.75
C ILE A 283 -14.64 19.79 -9.37
N ARG A 284 -14.45 20.00 -10.70
CA ARG A 284 -13.15 19.82 -11.36
C ARG A 284 -12.03 20.69 -10.79
N TRP A 285 -12.36 21.83 -10.18
CA TRP A 285 -11.38 22.78 -9.66
C TRP A 285 -10.96 22.45 -8.22
N LEU A 286 -11.93 22.15 -7.33
CA LEU A 286 -11.63 21.75 -5.94
C LEU A 286 -11.04 20.33 -5.85
N MET A 287 -11.49 19.40 -6.71
CA MET A 287 -10.90 18.06 -6.83
C MET A 287 -9.52 18.09 -7.50
N ARG A 288 -9.18 19.11 -8.31
CA ARG A 288 -7.84 19.23 -8.93
C ARG A 288 -6.72 19.52 -7.95
N GLU A 289 -7.02 20.06 -6.76
CA GLU A 289 -6.01 20.35 -5.74
C GLU A 289 -5.97 19.31 -4.62
N THR A 290 -7.08 18.60 -4.35
CA THR A 290 -7.14 17.64 -3.23
C THR A 290 -7.03 16.19 -3.68
N HIS A 291 -7.62 15.81 -4.82
CA HIS A 291 -7.57 14.47 -5.39
C HIS A 291 -7.65 14.57 -6.92
N GLN A 292 -6.53 14.88 -7.60
CA GLN A 292 -6.43 14.53 -9.02
C GLN A 292 -6.41 13.02 -9.11
N HIS A 293 -7.57 12.38 -9.15
CA HIS A 293 -7.87 11.20 -9.95
C HIS A 293 -9.38 11.09 -9.99
N ILE A 294 -9.91 11.35 -11.17
CA ILE A 294 -11.32 11.20 -11.49
C ILE A 294 -11.62 9.73 -11.28
N ASP A 295 -12.39 9.37 -10.25
CA ASP A 295 -13.01 8.05 -10.13
C ASP A 295 -14.18 7.96 -11.14
N CYS A 296 -13.88 8.20 -12.41
CA CYS A 296 -14.53 7.50 -13.50
C CYS A 296 -13.68 6.25 -13.74
N LEU A 297 -13.79 5.29 -12.83
CA LEU A 297 -13.60 3.92 -13.23
C LEU A 297 -14.75 3.65 -14.20
N THR A 298 -14.52 3.87 -15.50
CA THR A 298 -15.20 3.13 -16.55
C THR A 298 -14.76 1.67 -16.34
N PRO A 299 -15.58 0.83 -15.70
CA PRO A 299 -15.38 -0.60 -15.71
C PRO A 299 -15.85 -1.06 -17.10
N ALA A 300 -14.97 -0.94 -18.09
CA ALA A 300 -14.99 -1.86 -19.22
C ALA A 300 -14.41 -3.19 -18.74
N TYR A 301 -14.99 -3.73 -17.67
CA TYR A 301 -14.59 -4.97 -17.06
C TYR A 301 -15.36 -6.06 -17.80
N LYS A 302 -14.64 -6.80 -18.65
CA LYS A 302 -15.15 -8.01 -19.30
C LYS A 302 -14.90 -9.23 -18.40
N GLU A 303 -15.27 -9.17 -17.11
CA GLU A 303 -15.66 -10.44 -16.49
C GLU A 303 -17.12 -10.62 -16.80
N GLU A 304 -17.42 -11.78 -17.38
CA GLU A 304 -18.73 -12.08 -17.91
C GLU A 304 -19.84 -12.11 -16.84
N ASN A 305 -19.64 -11.87 -15.53
CA ASN A 305 -20.74 -11.78 -14.54
C ASN A 305 -20.32 -11.14 -13.18
N TRP A 306 -20.41 -9.82 -13.01
CA TRP A 306 -20.34 -9.23 -11.65
C TRP A 306 -21.59 -9.59 -10.84
N SER A 307 -21.42 -10.29 -9.72
CA SER A 307 -22.49 -10.47 -8.74
C SER A 307 -22.60 -9.25 -7.81
N ASP A 308 -23.71 -9.15 -7.09
CA ASP A 308 -23.92 -8.12 -6.06
C ASP A 308 -22.78 -8.09 -5.02
N ALA A 309 -22.26 -9.27 -4.65
CA ALA A 309 -21.13 -9.41 -3.74
C ALA A 309 -19.81 -8.89 -4.32
N HIS A 310 -19.60 -8.97 -5.63
CA HIS A 310 -18.41 -8.38 -6.28
C HIS A 310 -18.45 -6.85 -6.16
N VAL A 311 -19.60 -6.24 -6.46
CA VAL A 311 -19.79 -4.79 -6.35
C VAL A 311 -19.59 -4.32 -4.91
N GLU A 312 -20.19 -5.02 -3.95
CA GLU A 312 -20.10 -4.62 -2.54
C GLU A 312 -18.69 -4.80 -1.97
N ALA A 313 -18.01 -5.91 -2.26
CA ALA A 313 -16.63 -6.12 -1.85
C ALA A 313 -15.68 -5.09 -2.48
N TYR A 314 -15.95 -4.69 -3.72
CA TYR A 314 -15.23 -3.60 -4.37
C TYR A 314 -15.44 -2.26 -3.65
N PHE A 315 -16.66 -1.95 -3.23
CA PHE A 315 -16.96 -0.72 -2.47
C PHE A 315 -16.29 -0.75 -1.09
N LEU A 316 -16.29 -1.90 -0.42
CA LEU A 316 -15.57 -2.09 0.84
C LEU A 316 -14.06 -1.86 0.66
N ALA A 317 -13.46 -2.44 -0.39
CA ALA A 317 -12.07 -2.18 -0.73
C ALA A 317 -11.82 -0.70 -1.06
N SER A 318 -12.79 -0.03 -1.71
CA SER A 318 -12.81 1.41 -2.05
C SER A 318 -13.03 2.36 -0.87
N TYR A 319 -13.47 1.82 0.27
CA TYR A 319 -13.55 2.55 1.51
C TYR A 319 -12.22 2.43 2.25
N ILE A 320 -11.66 1.22 2.32
CA ILE A 320 -10.41 0.94 3.03
C ILE A 320 -9.20 1.57 2.31
N ASP A 321 -9.11 1.51 0.99
CA ASP A 321 -8.02 2.13 0.21
C ASP A 321 -7.93 3.64 0.47
N ARG A 322 -9.05 4.35 0.54
CA ARG A 322 -9.13 5.78 0.81
C ARG A 322 -8.65 6.09 2.20
N ILE A 323 -9.02 5.29 3.20
CA ILE A 323 -8.49 5.43 4.56
C ILE A 323 -6.98 5.26 4.53
N ILE A 324 -6.47 4.23 3.87
CA ILE A 324 -5.02 3.96 3.79
C ILE A 324 -4.29 5.11 3.11
N VAL A 325 -4.68 5.49 1.89
CA VAL A 325 -4.03 6.55 1.10
C VAL A 325 -4.11 7.88 1.83
N LYS A 326 -5.25 8.17 2.47
CA LYS A 326 -5.41 9.42 3.21
C LYS A 326 -4.63 9.46 4.50
N THR A 327 -4.53 8.35 5.22
CA THR A 327 -3.64 8.20 6.38
C THR A 327 -2.20 8.45 5.96
N LEU A 328 -1.74 7.83 4.86
CA LEU A 328 -0.42 8.06 4.29
C LEU A 328 -0.19 9.53 3.91
N SER A 329 -1.20 10.20 3.36
CA SER A 329 -1.15 11.63 3.01
C SER A 329 -1.00 12.51 4.24
N LEU A 330 -1.70 12.21 5.33
CA LEU A 330 -1.62 12.99 6.56
C LEU A 330 -0.25 12.83 7.26
N ILE A 331 0.34 11.64 7.26
CA ILE A 331 1.65 11.41 7.92
C ILE A 331 2.84 11.92 7.10
N SER A 332 2.76 11.83 5.77
CA SER A 332 3.86 12.23 4.88
C SER A 332 3.72 13.67 4.41
N THR A 333 2.55 14.29 4.61
CA THR A 333 2.13 15.57 4.03
C THR A 333 2.11 15.62 2.50
N LEU A 334 2.25 14.46 1.84
CA LEU A 334 2.19 14.35 0.38
C LEU A 334 0.74 14.29 -0.12
N PRO A 335 0.45 14.85 -1.32
CA PRO A 335 -0.85 14.68 -1.96
C PRO A 335 -1.16 13.20 -2.25
N CYS A 336 -2.44 12.81 -2.13
CA CYS A 336 -2.85 11.42 -2.41
C CYS A 336 -2.50 10.94 -3.83
N SER A 337 -2.57 11.81 -4.83
CA SER A 337 -2.18 11.48 -6.22
C SER A 337 -0.70 11.16 -6.35
N CYS A 338 0.16 11.90 -5.63
CA CYS A 338 1.58 11.59 -5.55
C CYS A 338 1.80 10.23 -4.87
N ILE A 339 1.14 9.97 -3.74
CA ILE A 339 1.25 8.68 -3.04
C ILE A 339 0.84 7.52 -3.94
N ILE A 340 -0.30 7.60 -4.63
CA ILE A 340 -0.75 6.55 -5.55
C ILE A 340 0.27 6.34 -6.67
N HIS A 341 0.80 7.42 -7.25
CA HIS A 341 1.83 7.35 -8.29
C HIS A 341 3.08 6.63 -7.79
N GLU A 342 3.59 7.03 -6.62
CA GLU A 342 4.77 6.44 -6.00
C GLU A 342 4.55 4.95 -5.68
N LEU A 343 3.44 4.60 -5.05
CA LEU A 343 3.10 3.20 -4.73
C LEU A 343 2.98 2.33 -5.97
N THR A 344 2.41 2.85 -7.06
CA THR A 344 2.25 2.12 -8.33
C THR A 344 3.60 1.90 -9.03
N THR A 345 4.49 2.89 -8.96
CA THR A 345 5.78 2.88 -9.67
C THR A 345 6.88 2.13 -8.93
N MET A 346 6.78 2.02 -7.60
CA MET A 346 7.69 1.23 -6.73
C MET A 346 7.60 -0.28 -7.01
N THR A 347 8.24 -0.68 -8.10
CA THR A 347 8.35 -2.06 -8.56
C THR A 347 9.76 -2.60 -8.37
N SER A 348 9.86 -3.92 -8.33
CA SER A 348 11.09 -4.66 -8.09
C SER A 348 11.16 -5.86 -9.01
N VAL A 349 12.36 -6.16 -9.50
CA VAL A 349 12.60 -7.32 -10.37
C VAL A 349 13.50 -8.32 -9.63
N CYS A 350 13.00 -9.55 -9.49
CA CYS A 350 13.76 -10.68 -8.99
C CYS A 350 14.81 -11.10 -10.01
N VAL A 351 16.04 -11.20 -9.54
CA VAL A 351 17.23 -11.66 -10.25
C VAL A 351 17.70 -12.96 -9.58
N GLU A 352 18.75 -13.57 -10.14
CA GLU A 352 19.36 -14.78 -9.60
C GLU A 352 19.67 -14.66 -8.09
N ASN A 353 19.66 -15.81 -7.40
CA ASN A 353 19.99 -15.91 -5.98
C ASN A 353 19.04 -15.16 -5.02
N LYS A 354 17.77 -14.97 -5.40
CA LYS A 354 16.73 -14.34 -4.56
C LYS A 354 17.05 -12.88 -4.21
N TRP A 355 17.69 -12.18 -5.14
CA TRP A 355 17.94 -10.74 -5.05
C TRP A 355 16.92 -9.97 -5.88
N TRP A 356 16.59 -8.78 -5.42
CA TRP A 356 15.59 -7.90 -6.02
C TRP A 356 16.25 -6.57 -6.33
N ILE A 357 16.05 -6.09 -7.56
CA ILE A 357 16.48 -4.76 -7.99
C ILE A 357 15.27 -3.85 -7.99
N LEU A 358 15.35 -2.74 -7.25
CA LEU A 358 14.33 -1.71 -7.22
C LEU A 358 14.61 -0.68 -8.32
N SER A 359 13.58 -0.32 -9.09
CA SER A 359 13.71 0.51 -10.29
C SER A 359 13.23 1.96 -10.12
N HIS A 360 12.60 2.28 -8.98
CA HIS A 360 11.98 3.59 -8.76
C HIS A 360 12.41 4.19 -7.42
N ARG A 361 12.78 5.48 -7.44
CA ARG A 361 13.09 6.28 -6.24
C ARG A 361 13.04 7.77 -6.56
N THR A 362 12.31 8.52 -5.75
CA THR A 362 12.15 9.98 -5.78
C THR A 362 12.25 10.56 -4.36
N ALA A 363 12.35 11.89 -4.23
CA ALA A 363 12.29 12.55 -2.93
C ALA A 363 10.95 12.28 -2.20
N ASP A 364 9.86 12.16 -2.97
CA ASP A 364 8.54 11.85 -2.47
C ASP A 364 8.47 10.40 -1.97
N SER A 365 9.06 9.44 -2.70
CA SER A 365 9.18 8.05 -2.23
C SER A 365 9.99 7.95 -0.94
N ASP A 366 11.07 8.73 -0.80
CA ASP A 366 11.90 8.74 0.40
C ASP A 366 11.12 9.30 1.60
N THR A 367 10.37 10.40 1.38
CA THR A 367 9.49 11.01 2.38
C THR A 367 8.41 10.03 2.84
N LEU A 368 7.79 9.32 1.89
CA LEU A 368 6.79 8.30 2.20
C LEU A 368 7.40 7.17 3.03
N LEU A 369 8.55 6.64 2.64
CA LEU A 369 9.25 5.56 3.36
C LEU A 369 9.66 5.96 4.78
N GLU A 370 10.12 7.20 4.97
CA GLU A 370 10.44 7.74 6.29
C GLU A 370 9.21 7.84 7.18
N SER A 371 8.07 8.31 6.64
CA SER A 371 6.82 8.50 7.40
C SER A 371 6.25 7.21 8.00
N VAL A 372 6.60 6.04 7.44
CA VAL A 372 6.17 4.72 7.93
C VAL A 372 7.31 3.88 8.52
N GLY A 373 8.52 4.42 8.61
CA GLY A 373 9.68 3.74 9.22
C GLY A 373 10.27 2.59 8.40
N PHE A 374 10.23 2.66 7.06
CA PHE A 374 10.84 1.68 6.16
C PHE A 374 12.08 2.22 5.43
N ALA A 375 13.03 2.80 6.17
CA ALA A 375 14.26 3.38 5.60
C ALA A 375 15.06 2.38 4.73
N ASP A 376 15.02 1.08 5.05
CA ASP A 376 15.72 0.03 4.28
C ASP A 376 15.21 -0.11 2.83
N LEU A 377 13.97 0.29 2.54
CA LEU A 377 13.44 0.26 1.17
C LEU A 377 14.11 1.28 0.23
N LYS A 378 14.95 2.17 0.75
CA LYS A 378 15.78 3.09 -0.05
C LYS A 378 16.91 2.37 -0.79
N HIS A 379 17.24 1.13 -0.41
CA HIS A 379 18.31 0.37 -1.04
C HIS A 379 17.90 -0.16 -2.42
N LYS A 380 18.74 0.08 -3.42
CA LYS A 380 18.53 -0.41 -4.80
C LYS A 380 18.48 -1.93 -4.90
N TYR A 381 19.14 -2.64 -3.98
CA TYR A 381 19.25 -4.10 -3.98
C TYR A 381 18.79 -4.67 -2.64
N LEU A 382 17.82 -5.58 -2.67
CA LEU A 382 17.31 -6.26 -1.47
C LEU A 382 17.30 -7.77 -1.66
N SER A 383 17.65 -8.51 -0.62
CA SER A 383 17.45 -9.97 -0.62
C SER A 383 16.00 -10.31 -0.27
N THR A 384 15.51 -11.47 -0.69
CA THR A 384 14.20 -11.96 -0.25
C THR A 384 14.09 -12.07 1.28
N ALA A 385 15.19 -12.33 1.99
CA ALA A 385 15.19 -12.37 3.46
C ALA A 385 14.90 -10.98 4.05
N HIS A 386 15.51 -9.92 3.50
CA HIS A 386 15.24 -8.54 3.92
C HIS A 386 13.81 -8.11 3.59
N ILE A 387 13.32 -8.42 2.39
CA ILE A 387 11.93 -8.13 2.03
C ILE A 387 10.97 -8.83 3.00
N LYS A 388 11.22 -10.10 3.35
CA LYS A 388 10.43 -10.81 4.35
C LYS A 388 10.47 -10.14 5.73
N HIS A 389 11.63 -9.65 6.15
CA HIS A 389 11.76 -8.90 7.40
C HIS A 389 10.91 -7.61 7.37
N LEU A 390 10.95 -6.86 6.26
CA LEU A 390 10.14 -5.65 6.08
C LEU A 390 8.65 -5.96 6.07
N CYS A 391 8.20 -7.02 5.40
CA CYS A 391 6.81 -7.47 5.46
C CYS A 391 6.39 -7.86 6.89
N GLN A 392 7.30 -8.48 7.67
CA GLN A 392 7.03 -8.81 9.08
C GLN A 392 6.95 -7.56 9.95
N GLN A 393 7.82 -6.57 9.71
CA GLN A 393 7.75 -5.27 10.39
C GLN A 393 6.44 -4.57 10.07
N ALA A 394 6.04 -4.50 8.80
CA ALA A 394 4.75 -3.96 8.36
C ALA A 394 3.56 -4.64 9.05
N SER A 395 3.61 -5.98 9.18
CA SER A 395 2.53 -6.74 9.85
C SER A 395 2.37 -6.45 11.35
N LYS A 396 3.37 -5.82 11.97
CA LYS A 396 3.41 -5.49 13.41
C LYS A 396 3.22 -4.00 13.67
N MET A 397 3.06 -3.18 12.63
CA MET A 397 2.82 -1.76 12.78
C MET A 397 1.54 -1.54 13.60
N LYS A 398 1.61 -0.63 14.56
CA LYS A 398 0.46 -0.24 15.38
C LYS A 398 -0.03 1.11 14.90
N PHE A 399 -1.34 1.29 14.91
CA PHE A 399 -1.92 2.60 14.66
C PHE A 399 -1.52 3.53 15.82
N PHE A 400 -1.14 4.75 15.48
CA PHE A 400 -0.66 5.75 16.43
C PHE A 400 -1.53 6.99 16.36
N ASN A 401 -1.43 7.87 17.35
CA ASN A 401 -2.16 9.14 17.32
C ASN A 401 -1.33 10.17 16.54
N PRO A 402 -1.88 10.79 15.48
CA PRO A 402 -1.13 11.73 14.63
C PRO A 402 -0.73 13.01 15.39
N ASN A 403 -1.40 13.32 16.50
CA ASN A 403 -1.15 14.49 17.34
C ASN A 403 -0.16 14.25 18.48
N THR A 404 0.32 13.01 18.67
CA THR A 404 1.39 12.70 19.61
C THR A 404 2.72 12.66 18.87
N PRO A 405 3.75 13.40 19.32
CA PRO A 405 5.08 13.26 18.74
C PRO A 405 5.55 11.81 18.90
N THR A 406 6.07 11.24 17.82
CA THR A 406 6.78 9.96 17.85
C THR A 406 8.08 10.14 18.61
N ASP A 407 8.20 9.50 19.78
CA ASP A 407 9.43 9.45 20.59
C ASP A 407 10.57 8.68 19.89
#